data_AF-A0A497FV40-F1
#
_entry.id   AF-A0A497FV40-F1
#
_cell.length_a   1.000
_cell.length_b   1.000
_cell.length_c   1.000
_cell.angle_alpha   90.00
_cell.angle_beta   90.00
_cell.angle_gamma   90.00
#
_symmetry.space_group_name_H-M   'P 1'
#
loop_
_entity.id
_entity.type
_entity.pdbx_description
1 polymer ?
#
loop_
_entity_poly.entity_id
_entity_poly.type
_entity_poly.pdbx_seq_one_letter_code
_entity_poly.pdbx_strand_id
1 'polypeptide(L)'
;MILLISTCKYSLSEEEFVEPIAAIVRETGCKYSIRRYYEKVNFSEFDKIIICGTALKDFNYLKYLSNFKPLLSYSGKVLGICAGYHILAKIHGASLSEVEKIGVYEVKVVKENPLLDKKVVRAYFLHTLALTEANSFLEPIAFQDREICMFRVRGKDFYGTAFYPEVLNKEVIVKFIELK
;
A
#
# COMPACT_ATOMS: atom_id res chain seq x y z
N MET A 1 16.97 4.42 -5.63
CA MET A 1 16.64 4.93 -4.28
C MET A 1 15.15 4.69 -4.00
N ILE A 2 14.81 4.26 -2.79
CA ILE A 2 13.41 3.97 -2.38
C ILE A 2 12.86 5.12 -1.55
N LEU A 3 11.61 5.51 -1.81
CA LEU A 3 10.88 6.47 -0.97
C LEU A 3 9.87 5.73 -0.10
N LEU A 4 9.92 5.98 1.20
CA LEU A 4 8.85 5.63 2.14
C LEU A 4 8.04 6.88 2.44
N ILE A 5 6.72 6.80 2.27
CA ILE A 5 5.80 7.89 2.62
C ILE A 5 5.01 7.47 3.85
N SER A 6 5.33 8.09 4.97
CA SER A 6 4.54 7.99 6.19
C SER A 6 3.19 8.68 5.99
N THR A 7 2.09 7.94 6.22
CA THR A 7 0.72 8.46 6.24
C THR A 7 0.22 8.72 7.67
N CYS A 8 1.09 8.55 8.67
CA CYS A 8 0.81 8.77 10.07
C CYS A 8 0.66 10.25 10.40
N LYS A 9 -0.50 10.66 10.93
CA LYS A 9 -0.71 12.01 11.47
C LYS A 9 0.22 12.30 12.65
N TYR A 10 0.46 11.30 13.51
CA TYR A 10 1.29 11.44 14.70
C TYR A 10 2.63 10.72 14.50
N SER A 11 3.73 11.35 14.91
CA SER A 11 5.08 10.79 14.77
C SER A 11 5.27 9.47 15.50
N LEU A 12 4.69 9.31 16.70
CA LEU A 12 4.82 8.06 17.46
C LEU A 12 4.18 6.85 16.76
N SER A 13 3.18 7.07 15.89
CA SER A 13 2.59 5.99 15.10
C SER A 13 3.54 5.46 14.02
N GLU A 14 4.61 6.18 13.68
CA GLU A 14 5.60 5.73 12.71
C GLU A 14 6.39 4.52 13.21
N GLU A 15 6.59 4.38 14.52
CA GLU A 15 7.23 3.21 15.13
C GLU A 15 6.46 1.91 14.83
N GLU A 16 5.13 2.00 14.68
CA GLU A 16 4.27 0.84 14.40
C GLU A 16 4.07 0.60 12.90
N PHE A 17 3.93 1.67 12.09
CA PHE A 17 3.47 1.55 10.70
C PHE A 17 4.51 1.94 9.64
N VAL A 18 5.65 2.50 10.04
CA VAL A 18 6.70 2.95 9.11
C VAL A 18 8.03 2.27 9.41
N GLU A 19 8.46 2.23 10.68
CA GLU A 19 9.75 1.62 11.04
C GLU A 19 9.82 0.12 10.68
N PRO A 20 8.78 -0.71 10.83
CA PRO A 20 8.85 -2.11 10.38
C PRO A 20 9.10 -2.24 8.88
N ILE A 21 8.52 -1.36 8.07
CA ILE A 21 8.76 -1.30 6.63
C ILE A 21 10.19 -0.81 6.35
N ALA A 22 10.65 0.23 7.07
CA ALA A 22 12.00 0.76 6.94
C ALA A 22 13.06 -0.28 7.33
N ALA A 23 12.83 -1.08 8.37
CA ALA A 23 13.67 -2.18 8.78
C ALA A 23 13.79 -3.24 7.66
N ILE A 24 12.68 -3.64 7.05
CA ILE A 24 12.70 -4.57 5.91
C ILE A 24 13.49 -4.00 4.73
N VAL A 25 13.29 -2.71 4.39
CA VAL A 25 14.06 -2.05 3.32
C VAL A 25 15.55 -1.96 3.64
N ARG A 26 15.89 -1.72 4.91
CA ARG A 26 17.27 -1.67 5.39
C ARG A 26 17.96 -3.03 5.26
N GLU A 27 17.25 -4.11 5.56
CA GLU A 27 17.74 -5.49 5.43
C GLU A 27 18.09 -5.87 3.98
N THR A 28 17.44 -5.27 2.97
CA THR A 28 17.81 -5.50 1.56
C THR A 28 19.05 -4.72 1.10
N GLY A 29 19.63 -3.87 1.96
CA GLY A 29 20.77 -3.01 1.62
C GLY A 29 20.42 -1.84 0.70
N CYS A 30 19.13 -1.61 0.42
CA CYS A 30 18.69 -0.52 -0.44
C CYS A 30 18.75 0.84 0.29
N LYS A 31 19.22 1.88 -0.42
CA LYS A 31 19.10 3.26 0.07
C LYS A 31 17.65 3.71 0.05
N TYR A 32 17.19 4.29 1.15
CA TYR A 32 15.84 4.82 1.26
C TYR A 32 15.79 6.22 1.91
N SER A 33 14.71 6.93 1.68
CA SER A 33 14.34 8.15 2.41
C SER A 33 12.92 8.04 2.94
N ILE A 34 12.62 8.74 4.03
CA ILE A 34 11.28 8.86 4.58
C ILE A 34 10.78 10.29 4.37
N ARG A 35 9.53 10.43 3.91
CA ARG A 35 8.80 11.70 3.83
C ARG A 35 7.41 11.54 4.41
N ARG A 36 6.81 12.65 4.83
CA ARG A 36 5.45 12.74 5.35
C ARG A 36 4.47 12.98 4.19
N TYR A 37 3.27 12.43 4.31
CA TYR A 37 2.21 12.53 3.30
C TYR A 37 1.81 13.97 2.91
N TYR A 38 2.02 14.94 3.80
CA TYR A 38 1.71 16.35 3.54
C TYR A 38 2.84 17.10 2.81
N GLU A 39 4.04 16.51 2.70
CA GLU A 39 5.17 17.09 1.96
C GLU A 39 4.97 16.96 0.45
N LYS A 40 5.41 17.96 -0.30
CA LYS A 40 5.51 17.86 -1.76
C LYS A 40 6.80 17.12 -2.09
N VAL A 41 6.67 15.97 -2.74
CA VAL A 41 7.81 15.13 -3.12
C VAL A 41 7.92 15.08 -4.64
N ASN A 42 9.14 15.21 -5.14
CA ASN A 42 9.44 14.91 -6.53
C ASN A 42 9.65 13.40 -6.70
N PHE A 43 8.59 12.69 -7.10
CA PHE A 43 8.64 11.23 -7.24
C PHE A 43 9.66 10.72 -8.28
N SER A 44 10.07 11.56 -9.25
CA SER A 44 11.04 11.18 -10.28
C SER A 44 12.45 10.89 -9.76
N GLU A 45 12.76 11.29 -8.53
CA GLU A 45 14.05 11.01 -7.87
C GLU A 45 14.15 9.57 -7.31
N PHE A 46 13.05 8.82 -7.36
CA PHE A 46 12.93 7.51 -6.75
C PHE A 46 12.55 6.45 -7.79
N ASP A 47 13.11 5.26 -7.67
CA ASP A 47 12.79 4.12 -8.54
C ASP A 47 11.54 3.38 -8.06
N LYS A 48 11.35 3.37 -6.73
CA LYS A 48 10.28 2.68 -6.04
C LYS A 48 9.76 3.53 -4.90
N ILE A 49 8.45 3.49 -4.69
CA ILE A 49 7.75 4.21 -3.63
C ILE A 49 6.92 3.22 -2.83
N ILE A 50 7.00 3.29 -1.50
CA ILE A 50 6.09 2.58 -0.59
C ILE A 50 5.32 3.64 0.18
N ILE A 51 4.00 3.62 0.07
CA ILE A 51 3.10 4.48 0.84
C ILE A 51 2.58 3.66 2.01
N CYS A 52 3.04 3.99 3.21
CA CYS A 52 2.83 3.19 4.41
C CYS A 52 1.39 3.26 4.92
N GLY A 53 1.05 2.34 5.82
CA GLY A 53 -0.18 2.40 6.60
C GLY A 53 -0.14 3.46 7.70
N THR A 54 -1.24 3.53 8.46
CA THR A 54 -1.38 4.38 9.64
C THR A 54 -2.29 3.68 10.67
N ALA A 55 -2.48 4.31 11.81
CA ALA A 55 -3.37 3.84 12.87
C ALA A 55 -4.83 3.76 12.43
N LEU A 56 -5.60 2.90 13.10
CA LEU A 56 -7.04 2.78 12.89
C LEU A 56 -7.73 4.14 13.04
N LYS A 57 -8.63 4.49 12.11
CA LYS A 57 -9.38 5.76 12.05
C LYS A 57 -8.54 7.03 11.85
N ASP A 58 -7.23 6.93 11.60
CA ASP A 58 -6.47 8.09 11.10
C ASP A 58 -6.71 8.24 9.60
N PHE A 59 -7.53 9.23 9.22
CA PHE A 59 -7.85 9.55 7.82
C PHE A 59 -7.25 10.87 7.36
N ASN A 60 -6.30 11.43 8.11
CA ASN A 60 -5.78 12.77 7.80
C ASN A 60 -5.18 12.86 6.39
N TYR A 61 -4.51 11.78 5.94
CA TYR A 61 -3.92 11.69 4.60
C TYR A 61 -4.92 11.90 3.45
N LEU A 62 -6.21 11.61 3.63
CA LEU A 62 -7.23 11.83 2.60
C LEU A 62 -7.42 13.32 2.26
N LYS A 63 -7.04 14.23 3.16
CA LYS A 63 -7.04 15.68 2.90
C LYS A 63 -5.93 16.13 1.94
N TYR A 64 -4.96 15.26 1.67
CA TYR A 64 -3.74 15.56 0.91
C TYR A 64 -3.63 14.72 -0.37
N LEU A 65 -4.72 14.14 -0.87
CA LEU A 65 -4.73 13.35 -2.12
C LEU A 65 -4.14 14.10 -3.32
N SER A 66 -4.21 15.44 -3.34
CA SER A 66 -3.59 16.27 -4.37
C SER A 66 -2.06 16.09 -4.45
N ASN A 67 -1.38 15.84 -3.31
CA ASN A 67 0.06 15.59 -3.26
C ASN A 67 0.46 14.29 -3.97
N PHE A 68 -0.47 13.34 -4.10
CA PHE A 68 -0.25 12.04 -4.71
C PHE A 68 -0.66 11.98 -6.19
N LYS A 69 -1.36 12.99 -6.71
CA LYS A 69 -1.75 13.06 -8.14
C LYS A 69 -0.56 12.93 -9.12
N PRO A 70 0.66 13.42 -8.84
CA PRO A 70 1.80 13.20 -9.72
C PRO A 70 2.15 11.71 -9.93
N LEU A 71 1.69 10.79 -9.07
CA LEU A 71 1.85 9.34 -9.30
C LEU A 71 1.09 8.85 -10.55
N LEU A 72 0.07 9.59 -11.00
CA LEU A 72 -0.66 9.26 -12.22
C LEU A 72 0.24 9.30 -13.47
N SER A 73 1.29 10.14 -13.49
CA SER A 73 2.30 10.18 -14.55
C SER A 73 3.64 9.53 -14.17
N TYR A 74 3.77 9.02 -12.95
CA TYR A 74 4.98 8.32 -12.50
C TYR A 74 5.15 6.96 -13.20
N SER A 75 6.38 6.70 -13.65
CA SER A 75 6.80 5.51 -14.41
C SER A 75 7.50 4.44 -13.57
N GLY A 76 7.89 4.75 -12.33
CA GLY A 76 8.48 3.78 -11.41
C GLY A 76 7.44 2.84 -10.81
N LYS A 77 7.76 2.24 -9.67
CA LYS A 77 6.90 1.23 -9.02
C LYS A 77 6.35 1.77 -7.71
N VAL A 78 5.10 1.41 -7.37
CA VAL A 78 4.45 1.88 -6.13
C VAL A 78 3.80 0.72 -5.38
N LEU A 79 4.02 0.66 -4.07
CA LEU A 79 3.29 -0.22 -3.16
C LEU A 79 2.54 0.63 -2.15
N GLY A 80 1.21 0.57 -2.15
CA GLY A 80 0.36 1.20 -1.15
C GLY A 80 -0.12 0.20 -0.11
N ILE A 81 0.16 0.45 1.17
CA ILE A 81 -0.21 -0.41 2.30
C ILE A 81 -1.28 0.31 3.13
N CYS A 82 -2.43 -0.33 3.36
CA CYS A 82 -3.59 0.21 4.08
C CYS A 82 -3.98 1.64 3.60
N ALA A 83 -3.51 2.69 4.28
CA ALA A 83 -3.69 4.07 3.84
C ALA A 83 -3.10 4.34 2.45
N GLY A 84 -1.94 3.77 2.12
CA GLY A 84 -1.38 3.83 0.76
C GLY A 84 -2.27 3.16 -0.27
N TYR A 85 -2.93 2.06 0.10
CA TYR A 85 -3.93 1.39 -0.73
C TYR A 85 -5.15 2.28 -0.98
N HIS A 86 -5.63 3.00 0.03
CA HIS A 86 -6.70 3.99 -0.11
C HIS A 86 -6.30 5.15 -1.03
N ILE A 87 -5.09 5.68 -0.86
CA ILE A 87 -4.56 6.77 -1.69
C ILE A 87 -4.52 6.35 -3.16
N LEU A 88 -3.91 5.19 -3.45
CA LEU A 88 -3.84 4.66 -4.83
C LEU A 88 -5.24 4.46 -5.42
N ALA A 89 -6.16 3.87 -4.66
CA ALA A 89 -7.53 3.68 -5.12
C ALA A 89 -8.21 5.03 -5.45
N LYS A 90 -8.11 6.01 -4.54
CA LYS A 90 -8.75 7.32 -4.68
C LYS A 90 -8.19 8.16 -5.83
N ILE A 91 -6.86 8.21 -6.00
CA ILE A 91 -6.28 8.98 -7.12
C ILE A 91 -6.62 8.37 -8.48
N HIS A 92 -6.91 7.07 -8.54
CA HIS A 92 -7.41 6.37 -9.72
C HIS A 92 -8.94 6.34 -9.81
N GLY A 93 -9.65 7.16 -9.02
CA GLY A 93 -11.09 7.38 -9.13
C GLY A 93 -11.97 6.27 -8.55
N ALA A 94 -11.43 5.38 -7.73
CA ALA A 94 -12.24 4.36 -7.04
C ALA A 94 -12.87 4.92 -5.76
N SER A 95 -14.03 4.38 -5.39
CA SER A 95 -14.75 4.70 -4.16
C SER A 95 -14.44 3.67 -3.08
N LEU A 96 -14.31 4.13 -1.84
CA LEU A 96 -14.10 3.26 -0.67
C LEU A 96 -15.44 3.06 0.03
N SER A 97 -15.64 1.88 0.60
CA SER A 97 -16.81 1.51 1.41
C SER A 97 -16.40 1.39 2.88
N GLU A 98 -17.36 1.62 3.78
CA GLU A 98 -17.18 1.32 5.20
C GLU A 98 -17.16 -0.19 5.41
N VAL A 99 -16.01 -0.70 5.84
CA VAL A 99 -15.75 -2.12 6.11
C VAL A 99 -14.81 -2.19 7.29
N GLU A 100 -15.31 -2.61 8.45
CA GLU A 100 -14.50 -2.85 9.63
C GLU A 100 -13.88 -4.24 9.59
N LYS A 101 -12.54 -4.30 9.68
CA LYS A 101 -11.80 -5.54 9.76
C LYS A 101 -10.55 -5.37 10.62
N ILE A 102 -10.47 -6.19 11.67
CA ILE A 102 -9.40 -6.14 12.66
C ILE A 102 -8.96 -7.58 12.97
N GLY A 103 -7.68 -7.88 12.76
CA GLY A 103 -7.09 -9.17 13.07
C GLY A 103 -6.61 -9.94 11.84
N VAL A 104 -6.42 -11.26 12.00
CA VAL A 104 -5.81 -12.11 10.97
C VAL A 104 -6.89 -12.89 10.23
N TYR A 105 -6.89 -12.78 8.90
CA TYR A 105 -7.85 -13.45 8.02
C TYR A 105 -7.15 -14.18 6.87
N GLU A 106 -7.83 -15.17 6.28
CA GLU A 106 -7.40 -15.81 5.05
C GLU A 106 -7.79 -14.97 3.84
N VAL A 107 -6.79 -14.65 3.00
CA VAL A 107 -6.94 -13.91 1.75
C VAL A 107 -6.76 -14.88 0.59
N LYS A 108 -7.74 -14.91 -0.31
CA LYS A 108 -7.74 -15.74 -1.53
C LYS A 108 -7.15 -14.93 -2.68
N VAL A 109 -6.03 -15.40 -3.21
CA VAL A 109 -5.39 -14.83 -4.40
C VAL A 109 -6.06 -15.44 -5.64
N VAL A 110 -6.70 -14.59 -6.42
CA VAL A 110 -7.47 -15.01 -7.61
C VAL A 110 -6.74 -14.72 -8.91
N LYS A 111 -5.64 -13.96 -8.85
CA LYS A 111 -4.81 -13.65 -10.02
C LYS A 111 -3.33 -13.81 -9.70
N GLU A 112 -2.59 -14.45 -10.61
CA GLU A 112 -1.13 -14.53 -10.54
C GLU A 112 -0.51 -13.13 -10.57
N ASN A 113 0.48 -12.92 -9.71
CA ASN A 113 1.14 -11.64 -9.51
C ASN A 113 2.53 -11.91 -8.88
N PRO A 114 3.48 -10.96 -8.99
CA PRO A 114 4.84 -11.19 -8.53
C PRO A 114 5.03 -11.03 -7.01
N LEU A 115 4.00 -10.65 -6.24
CA LEU A 115 4.14 -10.34 -4.81
C LEU A 115 3.61 -11.46 -3.90
N LEU A 116 2.63 -12.24 -4.36
CA LEU A 116 2.01 -13.35 -3.62
C LEU A 116 2.07 -14.64 -4.45
N ASP A 117 2.82 -15.64 -3.98
CA ASP A 117 2.98 -16.92 -4.71
C ASP A 117 1.96 -17.98 -4.29
N LYS A 118 1.28 -17.78 -3.15
CA LYS A 118 0.33 -18.73 -2.59
C LYS A 118 -1.09 -18.35 -3.01
N LYS A 119 -1.90 -19.35 -3.34
CA LYS A 119 -3.34 -19.16 -3.62
C LYS A 119 -4.13 -18.65 -2.41
N VAL A 120 -3.67 -18.96 -1.20
CA VAL A 120 -4.24 -18.48 0.06
C VAL A 120 -3.12 -18.03 0.98
N VAL A 121 -3.26 -16.86 1.58
CA VAL A 121 -2.33 -16.32 2.59
C VAL A 121 -3.09 -15.86 3.83
N ARG A 122 -2.44 -15.93 5.00
CA ARG A 122 -2.95 -15.30 6.22
C ARG A 122 -2.37 -13.90 6.30
N ALA A 123 -3.23 -12.89 6.44
CA ALA A 123 -2.84 -11.50 6.45
C ALA A 123 -3.49 -10.74 7.61
N TYR A 124 -2.78 -9.73 8.14
CA TYR A 124 -3.24 -8.91 9.26
C TYR A 124 -3.88 -7.61 8.77
N PHE A 125 -5.10 -7.34 9.24
CA PHE A 125 -5.92 -6.19 8.87
C PHE A 125 -6.19 -5.30 10.08
N LEU A 126 -6.23 -3.99 9.82
CA LEU A 126 -6.57 -2.97 10.81
C LEU A 126 -7.17 -1.76 10.08
N HIS A 127 -8.43 -1.85 9.65
CA HIS A 127 -9.08 -0.75 8.92
C HIS A 127 -10.60 -0.70 9.13
N THR A 128 -11.19 0.46 8.79
CA THR A 128 -12.65 0.66 8.71
C THR A 128 -13.12 1.10 7.33
N LEU A 129 -12.21 1.18 6.35
CA LEU A 129 -12.49 1.48 4.95
C LEU A 129 -11.82 0.43 4.08
N ALA A 130 -12.46 0.03 2.98
CA ALA A 130 -11.87 -0.85 1.99
C ALA A 130 -12.50 -0.66 0.61
N LEU A 131 -12.04 -1.43 -0.40
CA LEU A 131 -12.72 -1.52 -1.69
C LEU A 131 -13.58 -2.77 -1.67
N THR A 132 -14.84 -2.63 -2.08
CA THR A 132 -15.76 -3.74 -2.33
C THR A 132 -16.05 -3.92 -3.82
N GLU A 133 -15.72 -2.91 -4.63
CA GLU A 133 -15.90 -2.89 -6.07
C GLU A 133 -14.65 -2.31 -6.75
N ALA A 134 -14.34 -2.82 -7.95
CA ALA A 134 -13.25 -2.32 -8.78
C ALA A 134 -13.80 -1.45 -9.91
N ASN A 135 -13.10 -0.35 -10.20
CA ASN A 135 -13.36 0.43 -11.41
C ASN A 135 -12.51 -0.09 -12.59
N SER A 136 -12.58 0.58 -13.75
CA SER A 136 -11.84 0.18 -14.94
C SER A 136 -10.32 0.27 -14.80
N PHE A 137 -9.79 1.03 -13.83
CA PHE A 137 -8.35 1.25 -13.64
C PHE A 137 -7.71 0.25 -12.68
N LEU A 138 -8.49 -0.33 -11.77
CA LEU A 138 -7.99 -1.25 -10.76
C LEU A 138 -8.30 -2.69 -11.17
N GLU A 139 -7.29 -3.54 -11.10
CA GLU A 139 -7.39 -4.97 -11.31
C GLU A 139 -7.27 -5.69 -9.96
N PRO A 140 -8.37 -6.25 -9.42
CA PRO A 140 -8.31 -7.06 -8.22
C PRO A 140 -7.43 -8.30 -8.40
N ILE A 141 -6.58 -8.55 -7.40
CA ILE A 141 -5.64 -9.67 -7.37
C ILE A 141 -5.99 -10.65 -6.25
N ALA A 142 -6.47 -10.14 -5.12
CA ALA A 142 -6.80 -10.96 -3.97
C ALA A 142 -8.02 -10.42 -3.22
N PHE A 143 -8.76 -11.32 -2.60
CA PHE A 143 -10.02 -11.04 -1.91
C PHE A 143 -10.09 -11.70 -0.54
N GLN A 144 -10.82 -11.08 0.37
CA GLN A 144 -11.37 -11.72 1.55
C GLN A 144 -12.87 -11.43 1.54
N ASP A 145 -13.70 -12.46 1.46
CA ASP A 145 -15.14 -12.36 1.20
C ASP A 145 -15.47 -11.44 0.01
N ARG A 146 -16.07 -10.27 0.27
CA ARG A 146 -16.42 -9.27 -0.76
C ARG A 146 -15.41 -8.13 -0.87
N GLU A 147 -14.40 -8.13 -0.02
CA GLU A 147 -13.37 -7.08 0.01
C GLU A 147 -12.25 -7.39 -0.97
N ILE A 148 -11.87 -6.40 -1.79
CA ILE A 148 -10.66 -6.45 -2.61
C ILE A 148 -9.48 -6.14 -1.68
N CYS A 149 -8.81 -7.18 -1.18
CA CYS A 149 -7.68 -7.02 -0.26
C CYS A 149 -6.39 -6.64 -0.97
N MET A 150 -6.27 -6.91 -2.28
CA MET A 150 -5.13 -6.49 -3.08
C MET A 150 -5.54 -6.20 -4.51
N PHE A 151 -4.98 -5.14 -5.10
CA PHE A 151 -5.14 -4.82 -6.52
C PHE A 151 -3.83 -4.39 -7.17
N ARG A 152 -3.82 -4.40 -8.50
CA ARG A 152 -2.84 -3.71 -9.34
C ARG A 152 -3.52 -2.63 -10.16
N VAL A 153 -2.85 -1.49 -10.38
CA VAL A 153 -3.32 -0.49 -11.35
C VAL A 153 -3.00 -0.99 -12.76
N ARG A 154 -4.00 -1.03 -13.64
CA ARG A 154 -3.81 -1.49 -15.03
C ARG A 154 -2.75 -0.66 -15.75
N GLY A 155 -1.85 -1.36 -16.43
CA GLY A 155 -0.75 -0.74 -17.19
C GLY A 155 0.39 -0.18 -16.33
N LYS A 156 0.37 -0.38 -15.01
CA LYS A 156 1.43 0.07 -14.10
C LYS A 156 1.85 -1.02 -13.10
N ASP A 157 3.05 -0.90 -12.57
CA ASP A 157 3.52 -1.71 -11.44
C ASP A 157 3.20 -1.03 -10.11
N PHE A 158 1.93 -0.65 -9.98
CA PHE A 158 1.40 -0.06 -8.76
C PHE A 158 0.49 -1.09 -8.12
N TYR A 159 0.80 -1.46 -6.89
CA TYR A 159 0.09 -2.46 -6.12
C TYR A 159 -0.48 -1.81 -4.86
N GLY A 160 -1.75 -2.08 -4.57
CA GLY A 160 -2.36 -1.71 -3.30
C GLY A 160 -2.68 -2.97 -2.49
N THR A 161 -2.38 -2.97 -1.19
CA THR A 161 -2.81 -3.99 -0.24
C THR A 161 -3.56 -3.37 0.94
N ALA A 162 -4.74 -3.90 1.28
CA ALA A 162 -5.54 -3.47 2.42
C ALA A 162 -4.97 -3.98 3.76
N PHE A 163 -4.23 -5.08 3.74
CA PHE A 163 -3.54 -5.64 4.90
C PHE A 163 -2.13 -5.08 5.07
N TYR A 164 -1.54 -5.31 6.25
CA TYR A 164 -0.19 -4.87 6.64
C TYR A 164 0.83 -6.00 6.40
N PRO A 165 1.48 -6.07 5.23
CA PRO A 165 2.42 -7.15 4.90
C PRO A 165 3.61 -7.21 5.86
N GLU A 166 4.04 -6.09 6.45
CA GLU A 166 5.11 -6.03 7.44
C GLU A 166 4.88 -6.92 8.67
N VAL A 167 3.63 -7.29 8.97
CA VAL A 167 3.28 -8.11 10.15
C VAL A 167 3.41 -9.61 9.86
N LEU A 168 2.81 -10.10 8.76
CA LEU A 168 2.73 -11.55 8.48
C LEU A 168 3.21 -11.96 7.07
N ASN A 169 3.45 -11.00 6.17
CA ASN A 169 3.73 -11.25 4.76
C ASN A 169 4.89 -10.37 4.27
N LYS A 170 5.99 -10.28 5.03
CA LYS A 170 7.14 -9.41 4.75
C LYS A 170 7.73 -9.62 3.34
N GLU A 171 7.57 -10.83 2.80
CA GLU A 171 7.96 -11.20 1.45
C GLU A 171 7.30 -10.35 0.37
N VAL A 172 6.11 -9.79 0.61
CA VAL A 172 5.44 -8.86 -0.32
C VAL A 172 6.29 -7.60 -0.51
N ILE A 173 6.83 -7.06 0.58
CA ILE A 173 7.70 -5.87 0.54
C ILE A 173 9.02 -6.21 -0.13
N VAL A 174 9.65 -7.33 0.24
CA VAL A 174 10.92 -7.79 -0.35
C VAL A 174 10.79 -7.98 -1.87
N LYS A 175 9.77 -8.72 -2.32
CA LYS A 175 9.53 -8.95 -3.75
C LYS A 175 9.24 -7.67 -4.50
N PHE A 176 8.48 -6.75 -3.90
CA PHE A 176 8.25 -5.43 -4.49
C PHE A 176 9.56 -4.67 -4.71
N ILE A 177 10.48 -4.72 -3.73
CA ILE A 177 11.82 -4.10 -3.84
C ILE A 177 12.64 -4.75 -4.97
N GLU A 178 12.51 -6.07 -5.15
CA GLU A 178 13.24 -6.85 -6.17
C GLU A 178 12.65 -6.73 -7.58
N LEU A 179 11.44 -6.19 -7.75
CA LEU A 179 10.84 -5.97 -9.07
C LEU A 179 11.78 -5.14 -9.96
N LYS A 180 12.10 -5.68 -11.14
CA LYS A 180 12.92 -5.05 -12.16
C LYS A 180 12.14 -3.98 -12.91
#